data_AF-A0AAU3F985-F1
#
_entry.id   AF-A0AAU3F985-F1
#
_cell.length_a   1.000
_cell.length_b   1.000
_cell.length_c   1.000
_cell.angle_alpha   90.00
_cell.angle_beta   90.00
_cell.angle_gamma   90.00
#
_symmetry.space_group_name_H-M   'P 1'
#
loop_
_entity.id
_entity.type
_entity.pdbx_description
1 polymer ?
#
loop_
_entity_poly.entity_id
_entity_poly.type
_entity_poly.pdbx_seq_one_letter_code
_entity_poly.pdbx_strand_id
1 'polypeptide(L)'
;MTDLTLRESTEIQGDVIAGFKKDHVQLLFLKFDDATRARTWLRRLKPRIATTRQVAAFNAAFSKARGNTGGDDPKALTAVWRSVSFTHGGMQTLTGKDPFPGTAEGTTQHAFKQGSAVRAGMLGDTGENSPENWLFGDSNAQPVHAVLTIAADRVADLRAALAQERQEASVHKVVIIFEQDGGTLLGDRRGKEHFGFKDGVSEPAVKGFDEPDPMRPEWKNGHPGTRIIPAGEFVVGEETVSGKPSGLPEWARNGSFHVVRRLGQDVPGWWAQIGARLKELKNTKAVPPEATTEWLAARMVGRWRSGTPVAKCPHADMPSDPEAANDNDISFANDLEGEITPLFSHLRKTNPRDGLLFQQGETPVPEKGNLDGRRIMRRGIPYGLPFDPAGAGGHGPDAARGLVFVSYQADLVRQFEFIQKDWVIETGFPKRDPKVGADPMIGPTTDVSFAGKQVRFEQFVRTEGAVYAFTPSLSTLDRLADGKLSDESPKIKVRVTEDGNHEISAVSILDIGDEVDAGKAKLVLQDDGRLVVFDERESPRWASNNPATRGARAVFQEDGNLVIYTPDTQPVWASATAGNPGAMLAVQADGNVVIYTSTGEPIWHTNTRH
;
A
#
# COMPACT_ATOMS: atom_id res chain seq x y z
N MET A 1 -0.79 25.44 14.94
CA MET A 1 0.16 24.35 14.61
C MET A 1 -0.48 23.51 13.53
N THR A 2 0.27 23.14 12.50
CA THR A 2 -0.20 22.22 11.47
C THR A 2 -0.43 20.84 12.09
N ASP A 3 -1.59 20.23 11.86
CA ASP A 3 -1.86 18.85 12.24
C ASP A 3 -1.09 17.89 11.31
N LEU A 4 -0.08 17.21 11.85
CA LEU A 4 0.74 16.21 11.15
C LEU A 4 0.65 14.84 11.84
N THR A 5 -0.50 14.53 12.45
CA THR A 5 -0.71 13.31 13.25
C THR A 5 -0.38 12.00 12.52
N LEU A 6 -0.59 11.91 11.21
CA LEU A 6 -0.26 10.69 10.44
C LEU A 6 1.25 10.45 10.36
N ARG A 7 2.08 11.49 10.47
CA ARG A 7 3.54 11.35 10.52
C ARG A 7 4.00 10.57 11.75
N GLU A 8 3.24 10.64 12.84
CA GLU A 8 3.50 9.90 14.08
C GLU A 8 2.76 8.56 14.17
N SER A 9 2.12 8.11 13.09
CA SER A 9 1.33 6.87 13.11
C SER A 9 2.20 5.64 13.38
N THR A 10 1.83 4.89 14.42
CA THR A 10 2.36 3.56 14.73
C THR A 10 1.54 2.44 14.10
N GLU A 11 0.40 2.76 13.49
CA GLU A 11 -0.52 1.77 12.92
C GLU A 11 -0.30 1.55 11.42
N ILE A 12 0.14 2.57 10.68
CA ILE A 12 0.34 2.49 9.24
C ILE A 12 1.73 1.92 8.94
N GLN A 13 1.83 0.93 8.06
CA GLN A 13 3.13 0.42 7.60
C GLN A 13 3.87 1.48 6.79
N GLY A 14 5.18 1.62 7.02
CA GLY A 14 5.92 2.80 6.63
C GLY A 14 6.11 3.02 5.13
N ASP A 15 5.96 1.99 4.30
CA ASP A 15 6.14 2.15 2.85
C ASP A 15 4.94 2.84 2.17
N VAL A 16 3.76 2.82 2.82
CA VAL A 16 2.51 3.38 2.29
C VAL A 16 2.64 4.88 2.05
N ILE A 17 2.79 5.68 3.11
CA ILE A 17 2.84 7.16 2.99
C ILE A 17 4.24 7.76 3.19
N ALA A 18 5.10 7.17 4.04
CA ALA A 18 6.45 7.71 4.24
C ALA A 18 7.46 7.25 3.17
N GLY A 19 7.33 6.00 2.71
CA GLY A 19 8.17 5.37 1.70
C GLY A 19 9.55 4.99 2.24
N PHE A 20 9.99 3.75 1.97
CA PHE A 20 11.26 3.24 2.47
C PHE A 20 12.48 3.97 1.90
N LYS A 21 12.43 4.40 0.62
CA LYS A 21 13.48 5.19 -0.06
C LYS A 21 14.88 4.56 0.10
N LYS A 22 15.00 3.29 -0.28
CA LYS A 22 16.23 2.50 -0.16
C LYS A 22 16.76 2.08 -1.51
N ASP A 23 18.08 1.88 -1.57
CA ASP A 23 18.78 1.51 -2.80
C ASP A 23 18.67 0.04 -3.16
N HIS A 24 18.33 -0.82 -2.21
CA HIS A 24 18.20 -2.24 -2.42
C HIS A 24 16.87 -2.74 -1.85
N VAL A 25 16.11 -3.46 -2.67
CA VAL A 25 14.80 -3.98 -2.32
C VAL A 25 14.70 -5.43 -2.77
N GLN A 26 14.03 -6.26 -1.97
CA GLN A 26 13.63 -7.60 -2.35
C GLN A 26 12.15 -7.78 -1.98
N LEU A 27 11.37 -8.29 -2.93
CA LEU A 27 10.01 -8.76 -2.70
C LEU A 27 10.03 -10.29 -2.66
N LEU A 28 9.55 -10.87 -1.57
CA LEU A 28 9.29 -12.30 -1.45
C LEU A 28 7.79 -12.54 -1.64
N PHE A 29 7.44 -13.35 -2.64
CA PHE A 29 6.07 -13.76 -2.90
C PHE A 29 5.85 -15.11 -2.21
N LEU A 30 4.91 -15.11 -1.28
CA LEU A 30 4.74 -16.17 -0.31
C LEU A 30 3.42 -16.89 -0.53
N LYS A 31 3.44 -18.21 -0.34
CA LYS A 31 2.27 -19.08 -0.30
C LYS A 31 2.16 -19.74 1.08
N PHE A 32 0.93 -19.90 1.54
CA PHE A 32 0.60 -20.54 2.80
C PHE A 32 -0.07 -21.89 2.51
N ASP A 33 0.54 -22.98 2.95
CA ASP A 33 -0.06 -24.31 2.87
C ASP A 33 -0.79 -24.70 4.18
N ASP A 34 -0.45 -24.05 5.30
CA ASP A 34 -1.04 -24.27 6.62
C ASP A 34 -1.32 -22.94 7.32
N ALA A 35 -2.58 -22.69 7.66
CA ALA A 35 -3.02 -21.43 8.28
C ALA A 35 -2.40 -21.21 9.66
N THR A 36 -2.25 -22.25 10.48
CA THR A 36 -1.69 -22.14 11.84
C THR A 36 -0.22 -21.75 11.78
N ARG A 37 0.56 -22.36 10.89
CA ARG A 37 1.97 -22.02 10.74
C ARG A 37 2.17 -20.65 10.09
N ALA A 38 1.35 -20.28 9.11
CA ALA A 38 1.37 -18.95 8.52
C ALA A 38 1.06 -17.86 9.56
N ARG A 39 0.08 -18.10 10.44
CA ARG A 39 -0.23 -17.24 11.59
C ARG A 39 0.95 -17.10 12.55
N THR A 40 1.62 -18.20 12.89
CA THR A 40 2.82 -18.16 13.74
C THR A 40 3.96 -17.38 13.07
N TRP A 41 4.22 -17.60 11.78
CA TRP A 41 5.16 -16.80 11.00
C TRP A 41 4.83 -15.30 11.06
N LEU A 42 3.54 -14.95 10.92
CA LEU A 42 3.11 -13.56 10.96
C LEU A 42 3.36 -12.92 12.34
N ARG A 43 3.06 -13.62 13.44
CA ARG A 43 3.41 -13.16 14.80
C ARG A 43 4.90 -12.90 14.94
N ARG A 44 5.74 -13.77 14.36
CA ARG A 44 7.20 -13.62 14.38
C ARG A 44 7.67 -12.45 13.52
N LEU A 45 7.01 -12.18 12.40
CA LEU A 45 7.37 -11.09 11.48
C LEU A 45 7.00 -9.72 12.03
N LYS A 46 5.79 -9.56 12.61
CA LYS A 46 5.22 -8.26 12.99
C LYS A 46 6.19 -7.32 13.74
N PRO A 47 6.97 -7.75 14.75
CA PRO A 47 7.88 -6.85 15.47
C PRO A 47 8.96 -6.20 14.59
N ARG A 48 9.22 -6.74 13.40
CA ARG A 48 10.19 -6.22 12.43
C ARG A 48 9.56 -5.37 11.32
N ILE A 49 8.23 -5.22 11.30
CA ILE A 49 7.52 -4.38 10.32
C ILE A 49 7.72 -2.91 10.70
N ALA A 50 8.13 -2.11 9.72
CA ALA A 50 8.41 -0.70 9.90
C ALA A 50 7.11 0.11 9.88
N THR A 51 6.95 1.04 10.81
CA THR A 51 5.80 1.97 10.86
C THR A 51 6.09 3.27 10.13
N THR A 52 5.04 4.00 9.75
CA THR A 52 5.15 5.35 9.19
C THR A 52 5.97 6.26 10.10
N ARG A 53 5.74 6.23 11.42
CA ARG A 53 6.51 7.01 12.38
C ARG A 53 8.02 6.75 12.29
N GLN A 54 8.43 5.48 12.28
CA GLN A 54 9.85 5.11 12.21
C GLN A 54 10.49 5.56 10.90
N VAL A 55 9.81 5.31 9.77
CA VAL A 55 10.32 5.64 8.44
C VAL A 55 10.36 7.16 8.23
N ALA A 56 9.32 7.89 8.67
CA ALA A 56 9.28 9.34 8.56
C ALA A 56 10.37 10.02 9.40
N ALA A 57 10.57 9.58 10.64
CA ALA A 57 11.65 10.09 11.50
C ALA A 57 13.03 9.85 10.88
N PHE A 58 13.27 8.64 10.35
CA PHE A 58 14.51 8.32 9.65
C PHE A 58 14.70 9.20 8.40
N ASN A 59 13.66 9.32 7.57
CA ASN A 59 13.70 10.11 6.33
C ASN A 59 14.00 11.60 6.63
N ALA A 60 13.43 12.16 7.69
CA ALA A 60 13.71 13.53 8.13
C ALA A 60 15.17 13.69 8.57
N ALA A 61 15.69 12.76 9.38
CA ALA A 61 17.09 12.76 9.81
C ALA A 61 18.06 12.62 8.63
N PHE A 62 17.77 11.70 7.71
CA PHE A 62 18.57 11.48 6.49
C PHE A 62 18.58 12.73 5.60
N SER A 63 17.41 13.32 5.33
CA SER A 63 17.30 14.53 4.51
C SER A 63 18.06 15.70 5.13
N LYS A 64 17.99 15.87 6.46
CA LYS A 64 18.75 16.91 7.17
C LYS A 64 20.26 16.69 7.06
N ALA A 65 20.73 15.46 7.25
CA ALA A 65 22.16 15.14 7.15
C ALA A 65 22.69 15.30 5.72
N ARG A 66 21.90 14.93 4.72
CA ARG A 66 22.21 15.17 3.30
C ARG A 66 22.27 16.67 2.95
N GLY A 67 21.35 17.46 3.49
CA GLY A 67 21.38 18.92 3.34
C GLY A 67 22.66 19.54 3.92
N ASN A 68 23.11 19.07 5.08
CA ASN A 68 24.35 19.54 5.72
C ASN A 68 25.63 19.19 4.96
N THR A 69 25.58 18.22 4.05
CA THR A 69 26.73 17.72 3.28
C THR A 69 26.67 18.14 1.81
N GLY A 70 25.81 19.11 1.45
CA GLY A 70 25.72 19.61 0.09
C GLY A 70 25.12 18.62 -0.91
N GLY A 71 24.38 17.61 -0.44
CA GLY A 71 23.69 16.64 -1.28
C GLY A 71 24.25 15.22 -1.26
N ASP A 72 25.33 14.98 -0.52
CA ASP A 72 25.91 13.64 -0.35
C ASP A 72 25.07 12.77 0.59
N ASP A 73 24.88 11.50 0.23
CA ASP A 73 24.11 10.58 1.07
C ASP A 73 24.89 10.23 2.36
N PRO A 74 24.28 10.38 3.55
CA PRO A 74 24.93 10.15 4.84
C PRO A 74 25.24 8.67 5.08
N LYS A 75 26.51 8.27 4.85
CA LYS A 75 26.99 6.87 4.96
C LYS A 75 26.72 6.16 6.30
N ALA A 76 26.64 6.94 7.40
CA ALA A 76 26.42 6.42 8.74
C ALA A 76 24.93 6.15 9.06
N LEU A 77 24.00 6.76 8.31
CA LEU A 77 22.56 6.58 8.52
C LEU A 77 22.05 5.49 7.60
N THR A 78 21.86 4.29 8.15
CA THR A 78 21.35 3.14 7.41
C THR A 78 20.24 2.43 8.16
N ALA A 79 19.30 1.85 7.43
CA ALA A 79 18.17 1.11 7.96
C ALA A 79 17.83 -0.09 7.09
N VAL A 80 17.18 -1.07 7.73
CA VAL A 80 16.47 -2.16 7.06
C VAL A 80 14.99 -2.01 7.41
N TRP A 81 14.16 -1.88 6.39
CA TRP A 81 12.72 -1.78 6.53
C TRP A 81 12.03 -3.02 5.97
N ARG A 82 10.88 -3.36 6.57
CA ARG A 82 10.03 -4.46 6.15
C ARG A 82 8.57 -4.03 6.12
N SER A 83 7.84 -4.43 5.10
CA SER A 83 6.39 -4.30 5.00
C SER A 83 5.81 -5.61 4.48
N VAL A 84 4.60 -5.95 4.91
CA VAL A 84 3.88 -7.15 4.46
C VAL A 84 2.47 -6.78 4.01
N SER A 85 2.06 -7.38 2.90
CA SER A 85 0.72 -7.24 2.34
C SER A 85 0.17 -8.61 1.95
N PHE A 86 -1.15 -8.75 1.93
CA PHE A 86 -1.83 -10.03 1.71
C PHE A 86 -2.79 -9.92 0.54
N THR A 87 -2.82 -10.92 -0.33
CA THR A 87 -3.88 -11.04 -1.34
C THR A 87 -5.19 -11.45 -0.66
N HIS A 88 -6.32 -11.33 -1.37
CA HIS A 88 -7.61 -11.80 -0.85
C HIS A 88 -7.53 -13.27 -0.40
N GLY A 89 -6.99 -14.16 -1.24
CA GLY A 89 -6.79 -15.57 -0.91
C GLY A 89 -5.85 -15.80 0.29
N GLY A 90 -4.82 -14.97 0.45
CA GLY A 90 -3.95 -15.02 1.63
C GLY A 90 -4.65 -14.65 2.93
N MET A 91 -5.46 -13.59 2.92
CA MET A 91 -6.28 -13.19 4.07
C MET A 91 -7.33 -14.25 4.41
N GLN A 92 -7.96 -14.83 3.39
CA GLN A 92 -8.90 -15.94 3.55
C GLN A 92 -8.22 -17.18 4.13
N THR A 93 -7.00 -17.50 3.70
CA THR A 93 -6.23 -18.62 4.24
C THR A 93 -5.89 -18.43 5.72
N LEU A 94 -5.49 -17.21 6.12
CA LEU A 94 -5.14 -16.92 7.51
C LEU A 94 -6.35 -17.02 8.47
N THR A 95 -7.53 -16.63 8.00
CA THR A 95 -8.72 -16.51 8.85
C THR A 95 -9.78 -17.58 8.66
N GLY A 96 -9.70 -18.35 7.57
CA GLY A 96 -10.75 -19.28 7.16
C GLY A 96 -12.05 -18.61 6.72
N LYS A 97 -12.09 -17.27 6.60
CA LYS A 97 -13.27 -16.48 6.26
C LYS A 97 -12.98 -15.55 5.09
N ASP A 98 -14.00 -15.28 4.28
CA ASP A 98 -13.90 -14.27 3.23
C ASP A 98 -13.76 -12.87 3.88
N PRO A 99 -12.67 -12.11 3.64
CA PRO A 99 -12.49 -10.76 4.17
C PRO A 99 -13.56 -9.76 3.68
N PHE A 100 -14.17 -10.03 2.52
CA PHE A 100 -15.19 -9.20 1.90
C PHE A 100 -16.37 -10.05 1.40
N PRO A 101 -17.24 -10.52 2.31
CA PRO A 101 -18.42 -11.29 1.92
C PRO A 101 -19.40 -10.39 1.16
N GLY A 102 -19.87 -10.83 -0.01
CA GLY A 102 -20.88 -10.10 -0.80
C GLY A 102 -20.39 -8.77 -1.36
N THR A 103 -19.49 -8.80 -2.34
CA THR A 103 -18.99 -7.60 -3.04
C THR A 103 -19.83 -7.24 -4.26
N ALA A 104 -20.15 -5.96 -4.45
CA ALA A 104 -20.80 -5.48 -5.68
C ALA A 104 -19.77 -5.24 -6.81
N GLU A 105 -20.17 -5.51 -8.06
CA GLU A 105 -19.34 -5.25 -9.23
C GLU A 105 -18.92 -3.77 -9.31
N GLY A 106 -17.69 -3.52 -9.78
CA GLY A 106 -17.14 -2.16 -9.89
C GLY A 106 -16.63 -1.54 -8.58
N THR A 107 -16.68 -2.27 -7.45
CA THR A 107 -16.11 -1.81 -6.17
C THR A 107 -14.65 -2.26 -5.98
N THR A 108 -13.88 -1.54 -5.18
CA THR A 108 -12.49 -1.92 -4.83
C THR A 108 -12.42 -3.29 -4.15
N GLN A 109 -13.40 -3.63 -3.29
CA GLN A 109 -13.48 -4.93 -2.64
C GLN A 109 -13.65 -6.06 -3.66
N HIS A 110 -14.46 -5.82 -4.70
CA HIS A 110 -14.66 -6.78 -5.77
C HIS A 110 -13.41 -6.96 -6.62
N ALA A 111 -12.74 -5.87 -7.01
CA ALA A 111 -11.50 -5.93 -7.77
C ALA A 111 -10.38 -6.64 -6.99
N PHE A 112 -10.24 -6.34 -5.69
CA PHE A 112 -9.30 -7.01 -4.80
C PHE A 112 -9.58 -8.51 -4.66
N LYS A 113 -10.86 -8.88 -4.52
CA LYS A 113 -11.29 -10.28 -4.44
C LYS A 113 -11.06 -11.05 -5.74
N GLN A 114 -11.25 -10.41 -6.89
CA GLN A 114 -10.95 -11.01 -8.20
C GLN A 114 -9.45 -11.22 -8.41
N GLY A 115 -8.61 -10.32 -7.90
CA GLY A 115 -7.17 -10.37 -8.07
C GLY A 115 -6.70 -9.93 -9.46
N SER A 116 -5.43 -9.59 -9.57
CA SER A 116 -4.83 -9.00 -10.79
C SER A 116 -5.00 -9.87 -12.05
N ALA A 117 -4.92 -11.19 -11.94
CA ALA A 117 -5.00 -12.09 -13.09
C ALA A 117 -6.39 -12.03 -13.77
N VAL A 118 -7.47 -12.04 -13.00
CA VAL A 118 -8.84 -11.90 -13.54
C VAL A 118 -9.06 -10.49 -14.12
N ARG A 119 -8.43 -9.48 -13.52
CA ARG A 119 -8.51 -8.07 -13.97
C ARG A 119 -7.62 -7.76 -15.17
N ALA A 120 -6.68 -8.63 -15.53
CA ALA A 120 -5.62 -8.37 -16.51
C ALA A 120 -6.15 -7.86 -17.86
N GLY A 121 -7.16 -8.54 -18.43
CA GLY A 121 -7.68 -8.22 -19.75
C GLY A 121 -8.19 -6.78 -19.90
N MET A 122 -8.84 -6.23 -18.87
CA MET A 122 -9.31 -4.84 -18.89
C MET A 122 -8.21 -3.81 -18.65
N LEU A 123 -7.03 -4.23 -18.19
CA LEU A 123 -5.85 -3.38 -18.00
C LEU A 123 -4.93 -3.38 -19.23
N GLY A 124 -5.31 -4.09 -20.30
CA GLY A 124 -4.52 -4.24 -21.52
C GLY A 124 -3.55 -5.43 -21.49
N ASP A 125 -3.56 -6.23 -20.43
CA ASP A 125 -2.68 -7.39 -20.27
C ASP A 125 -3.25 -8.59 -21.04
N THR A 126 -2.98 -8.59 -22.34
CA THR A 126 -3.42 -9.60 -23.32
C THR A 126 -2.22 -10.05 -24.17
N GLY A 127 -2.36 -11.17 -24.88
CA GLY A 127 -1.28 -11.71 -25.72
C GLY A 127 -0.03 -12.05 -24.89
N GLU A 128 1.14 -11.52 -25.24
CA GLU A 128 2.38 -11.77 -24.47
C GLU A 128 2.32 -11.23 -23.03
N ASN A 129 1.45 -10.26 -22.76
CA ASN A 129 1.27 -9.66 -21.42
C ASN A 129 0.26 -10.42 -20.57
N SER A 130 -0.40 -11.44 -21.12
CA SER A 130 -1.50 -12.10 -20.46
C SER A 130 -1.04 -12.90 -19.23
N PRO A 131 -1.93 -13.16 -18.26
CA PRO A 131 -1.56 -13.85 -17.04
C PRO A 131 -0.90 -15.21 -17.25
N GLU A 132 -1.21 -15.92 -18.34
CA GLU A 132 -0.61 -17.23 -18.67
C GLU A 132 0.91 -17.16 -18.90
N ASN A 133 1.46 -15.97 -19.19
CA ASN A 133 2.89 -15.73 -19.40
C ASN A 133 3.58 -15.11 -18.18
N TRP A 134 2.84 -14.82 -17.11
CA TRP A 134 3.40 -14.17 -15.92
C TRP A 134 4.30 -15.11 -15.13
N LEU A 135 5.36 -14.58 -14.53
CA LEU A 135 6.26 -15.30 -13.62
C LEU A 135 5.64 -15.55 -12.25
N PHE A 136 4.75 -14.66 -11.82
CA PHE A 136 4.02 -14.74 -10.56
C PHE A 136 2.64 -14.08 -10.68
N GLY A 137 1.76 -14.40 -9.75
CA GLY A 137 0.35 -13.98 -9.75
C GLY A 137 -0.55 -15.18 -9.53
N ASP A 138 -1.84 -15.05 -9.84
CA ASP A 138 -2.83 -16.11 -9.61
C ASP A 138 -3.03 -17.05 -10.83
N SER A 139 -2.18 -16.93 -11.86
CA SER A 139 -2.38 -17.58 -13.17
C SER A 139 -1.73 -18.96 -13.33
N ASN A 140 -0.78 -19.34 -12.48
CA ASN A 140 0.07 -20.54 -12.68
C ASN A 140 -0.10 -21.64 -11.61
N ALA A 141 -1.30 -21.79 -11.04
CA ALA A 141 -1.61 -22.76 -9.97
C ALA A 141 -0.78 -22.64 -8.67
N GLN A 142 0.02 -21.57 -8.53
CA GLN A 142 0.74 -21.20 -7.31
C GLN A 142 0.28 -19.81 -6.86
N PRO A 143 -0.84 -19.72 -6.12
CA PRO A 143 -1.37 -18.44 -5.70
C PRO A 143 -0.37 -17.72 -4.78
N VAL A 144 -0.20 -16.43 -5.01
CA VAL A 144 0.47 -15.54 -4.05
C VAL A 144 -0.51 -15.27 -2.92
N HIS A 145 -0.13 -15.56 -1.68
CA HIS A 145 -0.90 -15.23 -0.48
C HIS A 145 -0.39 -13.96 0.22
N ALA A 146 0.92 -13.72 0.19
CA ALA A 146 1.49 -12.50 0.75
C ALA A 146 2.70 -12.01 -0.06
N VAL A 147 2.95 -10.70 0.02
CA VAL A 147 4.16 -10.06 -0.49
C VAL A 147 4.87 -9.43 0.70
N LEU A 148 6.08 -9.91 0.99
CA LEU A 148 6.99 -9.35 1.98
C LEU A 148 8.04 -8.50 1.27
N THR A 149 7.99 -7.19 1.47
CA THR A 149 8.97 -6.24 0.95
C THR A 149 10.05 -5.98 2.00
N ILE A 150 11.31 -6.19 1.64
CA ILE A 150 12.48 -5.91 2.47
C ILE A 150 13.35 -4.92 1.74
N ALA A 151 13.69 -3.81 2.39
CA ALA A 151 14.44 -2.72 1.78
C ALA A 151 15.60 -2.30 2.68
N ALA A 152 16.78 -2.04 2.11
CA ALA A 152 17.94 -1.62 2.89
C ALA A 152 18.86 -0.65 2.13
N ASP A 153 19.57 0.20 2.86
CA ASP A 153 20.58 1.09 2.29
C ASP A 153 21.84 0.33 1.84
N ARG A 154 22.16 -0.80 2.48
CA ARG A 154 23.34 -1.61 2.16
C ARG A 154 22.94 -3.02 1.73
N VAL A 155 23.59 -3.52 0.67
CA VAL A 155 23.40 -4.88 0.19
C VAL A 155 23.70 -5.95 1.26
N ALA A 156 24.67 -5.71 2.14
CA ALA A 156 25.01 -6.63 3.23
C ALA A 156 23.86 -6.74 4.24
N ASP A 157 23.25 -5.61 4.60
CA ASP A 157 22.12 -5.56 5.54
C ASP A 157 20.87 -6.21 4.92
N LEU A 158 20.63 -6.00 3.62
CA LEU A 158 19.56 -6.69 2.89
C LEU A 158 19.77 -8.21 2.90
N ARG A 159 21.00 -8.68 2.61
CA ARG A 159 21.32 -10.12 2.61
C ARG A 159 21.11 -10.75 3.99
N ALA A 160 21.52 -10.08 5.06
CA ALA A 160 21.31 -10.54 6.42
C ALA A 160 19.82 -10.63 6.78
N ALA A 161 19.05 -9.60 6.42
CA ALA A 161 17.60 -9.58 6.60
C ALA A 161 16.90 -10.69 5.79
N LEU A 162 17.31 -10.90 4.54
CA LEU A 162 16.79 -11.97 3.70
C LEU A 162 17.08 -13.36 4.24
N ALA A 163 18.30 -13.59 4.75
CA ALA A 163 18.65 -14.85 5.40
C ALA A 163 17.73 -15.12 6.60
N GLN A 164 17.44 -14.10 7.41
CA GLN A 164 16.50 -14.20 8.53
C GLN A 164 15.09 -14.55 8.04
N GLU A 165 14.53 -13.83 7.07
CA GLU A 165 13.14 -14.07 6.65
C GLU A 165 12.97 -15.38 5.87
N ARG A 166 13.98 -15.82 5.10
CA ARG A 166 14.00 -17.16 4.48
C ARG A 166 14.04 -18.26 5.54
N GLN A 167 14.80 -18.08 6.61
CA GLN A 167 14.83 -19.02 7.73
C GLN A 167 13.47 -19.07 8.45
N GLU A 168 12.88 -17.91 8.75
CA GLU A 168 11.55 -17.82 9.38
C GLU A 168 10.48 -18.48 8.50
N ALA A 169 10.50 -18.24 7.18
CA ALA A 169 9.59 -18.89 6.24
C ALA A 169 9.79 -20.42 6.23
N SER A 170 11.04 -20.89 6.18
CA SER A 170 11.38 -22.33 6.19
C SER A 170 10.93 -23.06 7.48
N VAL A 171 11.18 -22.46 8.65
CA VAL A 171 10.77 -23.02 9.95
C VAL A 171 9.25 -23.17 10.02
N HIS A 172 8.52 -22.17 9.52
CA HIS A 172 7.05 -22.15 9.56
C HIS A 172 6.40 -22.73 8.29
N LYS A 173 7.17 -23.34 7.39
CA LYS A 173 6.64 -23.92 6.13
C LYS A 173 5.80 -22.94 5.31
N VAL A 174 6.17 -21.66 5.33
CA VAL A 174 5.70 -20.65 4.38
C VAL A 174 6.58 -20.79 3.14
N VAL A 175 5.96 -21.03 1.98
CA VAL A 175 6.68 -21.30 0.73
C VAL A 175 6.97 -19.99 0.02
N ILE A 176 8.23 -19.75 -0.34
CA ILE A 176 8.61 -18.65 -1.22
C ILE A 176 8.48 -19.15 -2.65
N ILE A 177 7.48 -18.67 -3.38
CA ILE A 177 7.18 -19.13 -4.74
C ILE A 177 7.85 -18.28 -5.82
N PHE A 178 8.17 -17.03 -5.50
CA PHE A 178 8.94 -16.14 -6.37
C PHE A 178 9.70 -15.12 -5.53
N GLU A 179 10.84 -14.67 -6.05
CA GLU A 179 11.63 -13.60 -5.47
C GLU A 179 11.95 -12.57 -6.54
N GLN A 180 11.63 -11.30 -6.27
CA GLN A 180 11.95 -10.19 -7.16
C GLN A 180 12.96 -9.27 -6.49
N ASP A 181 14.17 -9.19 -7.04
CA ASP A 181 15.16 -8.21 -6.63
C ASP A 181 14.88 -6.85 -7.29
N GLY A 182 15.29 -5.79 -6.63
CA GLY A 182 15.21 -4.43 -7.15
C GLY A 182 16.34 -3.59 -6.57
N GLY A 183 16.80 -2.62 -7.35
CA GLY A 183 17.82 -1.70 -6.90
C GLY A 183 17.87 -0.41 -7.70
N THR A 184 18.30 0.64 -7.03
CA THR A 184 18.66 1.88 -7.70
C THR A 184 19.80 1.61 -8.69
N LEU A 185 19.65 2.06 -9.93
CA LEU A 185 20.72 1.94 -10.92
C LEU A 185 21.97 2.72 -10.46
N LEU A 186 23.15 2.25 -10.86
CA LEU A 186 24.42 2.82 -10.42
C LEU A 186 24.89 3.98 -11.33
N GLY A 187 25.82 4.79 -10.81
CA GLY A 187 26.49 5.84 -11.59
C GLY A 187 25.55 6.95 -12.06
N ASP A 188 25.68 7.36 -13.32
CA ASP A 188 24.90 8.41 -13.98
C ASP A 188 23.42 8.02 -14.22
N ARG A 189 23.08 6.76 -13.98
CA ARG A 189 21.73 6.19 -14.02
C ARG A 189 21.02 6.23 -12.66
N ARG A 190 21.68 6.63 -11.57
CA ARG A 190 21.05 6.75 -10.24
C ARG A 190 19.83 7.67 -10.29
N GLY A 191 18.69 7.17 -9.80
CA GLY A 191 17.40 7.89 -9.83
C GLY A 191 16.69 7.87 -11.19
N LYS A 192 17.16 7.09 -12.16
CA LYS A 192 16.51 6.89 -13.47
C LYS A 192 15.99 5.46 -13.61
N GLU A 193 14.97 5.30 -14.45
CA GLU A 193 14.55 3.98 -14.97
C GLU A 193 15.39 3.57 -16.20
N HIS A 194 15.13 2.38 -16.76
CA HIS A 194 16.02 1.78 -17.76
C HIS A 194 16.01 2.44 -19.13
N PHE A 195 14.92 3.10 -19.56
CA PHE A 195 14.97 3.94 -20.75
C PHE A 195 15.87 5.18 -20.54
N GLY A 196 16.10 5.57 -19.28
CA GLY A 196 17.05 6.59 -18.86
C GLY A 196 16.41 7.87 -18.33
N PHE A 197 15.10 7.87 -18.07
CA PHE A 197 14.37 9.01 -17.54
C PHE A 197 14.39 9.02 -16.02
N LYS A 198 14.55 10.20 -15.45
CA LYS A 198 14.45 10.40 -14.01
C LYS A 198 13.03 10.04 -13.54
N ASP A 199 12.93 9.15 -12.56
CA ASP A 199 11.68 8.72 -11.98
C ASP A 199 11.53 9.26 -10.54
N GLY A 200 10.34 9.14 -9.96
CA GLY A 200 10.03 9.58 -8.59
C GLY A 200 9.97 11.09 -8.39
N VAL A 201 9.86 11.88 -9.48
CA VAL A 201 9.80 13.35 -9.41
C VAL A 201 8.43 13.84 -8.92
N SER A 202 7.34 13.24 -9.40
CA SER A 202 5.97 13.68 -9.13
C SER A 202 5.21 12.66 -8.28
N GLU A 203 5.31 12.81 -6.96
CA GLU A 203 4.47 12.08 -5.98
C GLU A 203 3.45 13.06 -5.37
N PRO A 204 2.22 12.63 -5.07
CA PRO A 204 1.31 13.47 -4.28
C PRO A 204 1.84 13.66 -2.86
N ALA A 205 1.57 14.82 -2.27
CA ALA A 205 1.72 15.04 -0.84
C ALA A 205 0.43 14.65 -0.11
N VAL A 206 0.52 14.32 1.18
CA VAL A 206 -0.59 13.76 1.94
C VAL A 206 -0.99 14.68 3.09
N LYS A 207 -2.27 15.06 3.15
CA LYS A 207 -2.86 15.86 4.25
C LYS A 207 -2.68 15.11 5.57
N GLY A 208 -2.22 15.80 6.61
CA GLY A 208 -1.94 15.18 7.91
C GLY A 208 -0.58 14.48 8.01
N PHE A 209 0.23 14.46 6.95
CA PHE A 209 1.58 13.87 6.92
C PHE A 209 2.64 14.85 6.39
N ASP A 210 2.35 15.52 5.27
CA ASP A 210 3.22 16.54 4.68
C ASP A 210 2.86 17.94 5.18
N GLU A 211 3.89 18.76 5.35
CA GLU A 211 3.71 20.16 5.76
C GLU A 211 3.18 20.99 4.58
N PRO A 212 2.07 21.72 4.76
CA PRO A 212 1.56 22.65 3.76
C PRO A 212 2.45 23.88 3.66
N ASP A 213 2.55 24.42 2.45
CA ASP A 213 3.18 25.71 2.21
C ASP A 213 2.42 26.82 2.97
N PRO A 214 3.10 27.71 3.70
CA PRO A 214 2.43 28.73 4.50
C PRO A 214 1.55 29.70 3.70
N MET A 215 1.90 29.96 2.43
CA MET A 215 1.20 30.90 1.56
C MET A 215 0.20 30.20 0.64
N ARG A 216 0.45 28.94 0.28
CA ARG A 216 -0.40 28.13 -0.61
C ARG A 216 -0.68 26.75 0.00
N PRO A 217 -1.59 26.65 0.99
CA PRO A 217 -1.74 25.46 1.84
C PRO A 217 -2.19 24.19 1.11
N GLU A 218 -2.64 24.30 -0.15
CA GLU A 218 -2.93 23.17 -1.02
C GLU A 218 -1.68 22.51 -1.63
N TRP A 219 -0.49 23.07 -1.44
CA TRP A 219 0.79 22.53 -1.90
C TRP A 219 1.70 22.20 -0.73
N LYS A 220 2.63 21.27 -0.95
CA LYS A 220 3.66 20.92 0.01
C LYS A 220 4.69 22.05 0.16
N ASN A 221 5.04 22.36 1.41
CA ASN A 221 6.04 23.36 1.76
C ASN A 221 7.38 23.08 1.05
N GLY A 222 7.93 24.08 0.37
CA GLY A 222 9.20 23.96 -0.38
C GLY A 222 9.13 23.11 -1.65
N HIS A 223 7.94 22.64 -2.05
CA HIS A 223 7.75 21.83 -3.26
C HIS A 223 6.56 22.35 -4.10
N PRO A 224 6.75 23.48 -4.83
CA PRO A 224 5.76 23.98 -5.79
C PRO A 224 5.32 22.87 -6.76
N GLY A 225 4.04 22.86 -7.15
CA GLY A 225 3.52 21.82 -8.04
C GLY A 225 3.20 20.47 -7.39
N THR A 226 3.53 20.29 -6.10
CA THR A 226 3.21 19.07 -5.35
C THR A 226 1.96 19.27 -4.48
N ARG A 227 0.79 18.93 -5.03
CA ARG A 227 -0.50 19.07 -4.34
C ARG A 227 -0.60 18.18 -3.11
N ILE A 228 -1.22 18.70 -2.05
CA ILE A 228 -1.61 17.96 -0.85
C ILE A 228 -3.00 17.35 -1.07
N ILE A 229 -3.06 16.04 -1.02
CA ILE A 229 -4.26 15.23 -1.26
C ILE A 229 -4.78 14.70 0.09
N PRO A 230 -6.11 14.59 0.29
CA PRO A 230 -6.68 13.95 1.48
C PRO A 230 -6.12 12.54 1.70
N ALA A 231 -5.77 12.21 2.95
CA ALA A 231 -5.13 10.93 3.28
C ALA A 231 -6.00 9.71 2.97
N GLY A 232 -7.33 9.87 2.96
CA GLY A 232 -8.28 8.82 2.61
C GLY A 232 -8.15 8.30 1.19
N GLU A 233 -7.41 8.98 0.30
CA GLU A 233 -7.07 8.45 -1.03
C GLU A 233 -5.95 7.40 -0.97
N PHE A 234 -5.19 7.31 0.12
CA PHE A 234 -4.06 6.38 0.25
C PHE A 234 -4.18 5.45 1.47
N VAL A 235 -4.86 5.91 2.52
CA VAL A 235 -5.00 5.23 3.81
C VAL A 235 -6.48 5.04 4.11
N VAL A 236 -6.93 3.79 4.19
CA VAL A 236 -8.32 3.44 4.45
C VAL A 236 -8.76 3.95 5.83
N GLY A 237 -9.96 4.52 5.90
CA GLY A 237 -10.56 5.06 7.13
C GLY A 237 -10.23 6.53 7.41
N GLU A 238 -9.35 7.14 6.62
CA GLU A 238 -9.13 8.59 6.63
C GLU A 238 -10.08 9.32 5.66
N GLU A 239 -10.19 10.64 5.79
CA GLU A 239 -11.06 11.49 4.96
C GLU A 239 -10.61 11.48 3.49
N THR A 240 -11.53 11.15 2.56
CA THR A 240 -11.31 11.20 1.11
C THR A 240 -11.61 12.59 0.54
N VAL A 241 -11.42 12.79 -0.76
CA VAL A 241 -11.82 14.01 -1.49
C VAL A 241 -13.31 14.32 -1.38
N SER A 242 -14.17 13.33 -1.11
CA SER A 242 -15.59 13.56 -0.87
C SER A 242 -15.91 14.07 0.54
N GLY A 243 -14.89 14.28 1.39
CA GLY A 243 -15.05 14.70 2.79
C GLY A 243 -15.52 13.59 3.74
N LYS A 244 -15.45 12.32 3.31
CA LYS A 244 -15.88 11.16 4.11
C LYS A 244 -14.91 9.99 3.92
N PRO A 245 -14.68 9.14 4.94
CA PRO A 245 -13.95 7.91 4.75
C PRO A 245 -14.64 6.94 3.78
N SER A 246 -13.84 6.05 3.17
CA SER A 246 -14.38 4.92 2.41
C SER A 246 -15.24 4.02 3.30
N GLY A 247 -16.35 3.48 2.78
CA GLY A 247 -17.22 2.53 3.48
C GLY A 247 -16.63 1.10 3.60
N LEU A 248 -15.31 1.00 3.83
CA LEU A 248 -14.63 -0.27 4.06
C LEU A 248 -14.77 -0.69 5.54
N PRO A 249 -14.68 -2.00 5.86
CA PRO A 249 -14.76 -2.49 7.23
C PRO A 249 -13.67 -1.88 8.14
N GLU A 250 -13.92 -1.82 9.45
CA GLU A 250 -13.01 -1.16 10.39
C GLU A 250 -11.67 -1.89 10.51
N TRP A 251 -11.62 -3.22 10.33
CA TRP A 251 -10.35 -3.95 10.25
C TRP A 251 -9.42 -3.43 9.12
N ALA A 252 -9.97 -2.83 8.06
CA ALA A 252 -9.17 -2.28 6.97
C ALA A 252 -8.61 -0.89 7.29
N ARG A 253 -9.06 -0.25 8.38
CA ARG A 253 -8.58 1.09 8.78
C ARG A 253 -7.06 1.10 8.95
N ASN A 254 -6.44 2.22 8.55
CA ASN A 254 -4.98 2.42 8.50
C ASN A 254 -4.23 1.50 7.53
N GLY A 255 -4.94 0.70 6.73
CA GLY A 255 -4.35 -0.08 5.64
C GLY A 255 -4.41 0.62 4.29
N SER A 256 -3.87 -0.04 3.27
CA SER A 256 -3.85 0.45 1.88
C SER A 256 -3.85 -0.71 0.91
N PHE A 257 -4.53 -0.59 -0.23
CA PHE A 257 -4.37 -1.55 -1.32
C PHE A 257 -2.99 -1.36 -1.95
N HIS A 258 -2.36 -2.48 -2.28
CA HIS A 258 -1.00 -2.57 -2.76
C HIS A 258 -1.01 -3.27 -4.13
N VAL A 259 -0.53 -2.57 -5.14
CA VAL A 259 -0.36 -3.13 -6.50
C VAL A 259 1.13 -3.36 -6.73
N VAL A 260 1.48 -4.57 -7.15
CA VAL A 260 2.82 -4.91 -7.65
C VAL A 260 2.69 -5.32 -9.10
N ARG A 261 3.50 -4.75 -9.99
CA ARG A 261 3.67 -5.22 -11.37
C ARG A 261 5.14 -5.34 -11.72
N ARG A 262 5.53 -6.46 -12.31
CA ARG A 262 6.84 -6.61 -12.94
C ARG A 262 6.70 -6.22 -14.41
N LEU A 263 7.35 -5.11 -14.78
CA LEU A 263 7.29 -4.53 -16.10
C LEU A 263 8.64 -4.68 -16.79
N GLY A 264 8.77 -5.63 -17.71
CA GLY A 264 9.96 -5.84 -18.52
C GLY A 264 10.11 -4.74 -19.57
N GLN A 265 11.32 -4.21 -19.73
CA GLN A 265 11.60 -3.07 -20.62
C GLN A 265 12.61 -3.47 -21.70
N ASP A 266 12.17 -3.46 -22.96
CA ASP A 266 13.06 -3.57 -24.12
C ASP A 266 13.64 -2.19 -24.46
N VAL A 267 14.71 -1.85 -23.74
CA VAL A 267 15.45 -0.60 -23.89
C VAL A 267 15.98 -0.37 -25.31
N PRO A 268 16.74 -1.30 -25.93
CA PRO A 268 17.26 -1.08 -27.27
C PRO A 268 16.14 -0.97 -28.31
N GLY A 269 15.09 -1.80 -28.22
CA GLY A 269 13.94 -1.75 -29.11
C GLY A 269 13.20 -0.41 -29.05
N TRP A 270 12.94 0.08 -27.84
CA TRP A 270 12.26 1.37 -27.66
C TRP A 270 13.07 2.53 -28.25
N TRP A 271 14.37 2.63 -27.97
CA TRP A 271 15.22 3.69 -28.54
C TRP A 271 15.36 3.60 -30.07
N ALA A 272 15.43 2.38 -30.62
CA ALA A 272 15.42 2.17 -32.06
C ALA A 272 14.12 2.67 -32.70
N GLN A 273 12.97 2.40 -32.06
CA GLN A 273 11.68 2.93 -32.50
C GLN A 273 11.66 4.46 -32.49
N ILE A 274 12.09 5.11 -31.40
CA ILE A 274 12.09 6.58 -31.35
C ILE A 274 12.92 7.17 -32.49
N GLY A 275 14.11 6.61 -32.77
CA GLY A 275 14.94 7.04 -33.89
C GLY A 275 14.26 6.86 -35.25
N ALA A 276 13.58 5.73 -35.46
CA ALA A 276 12.84 5.47 -36.70
C ALA A 276 11.66 6.44 -36.89
N ARG A 277 10.86 6.69 -35.84
CA ARG A 277 9.72 7.60 -35.89
C ARG A 277 10.14 9.05 -36.05
N LEU A 278 11.26 9.47 -35.46
CA LEU A 278 11.82 10.78 -35.70
C LEU A 278 12.16 11.00 -37.18
N LYS A 279 12.78 10.00 -37.83
CA LYS A 279 13.11 10.07 -39.27
C LYS A 279 11.85 10.23 -40.13
N GLU A 280 10.80 9.47 -39.82
CA GLU A 280 9.49 9.57 -40.48
C GLU A 280 8.85 10.96 -40.32
N LEU A 281 8.84 11.48 -39.08
CA LEU A 281 8.31 12.81 -38.77
C LEU A 281 9.11 13.94 -39.45
N LYS A 282 10.44 13.82 -39.53
CA LYS A 282 11.27 14.79 -40.27
C LYS A 282 10.97 14.79 -41.76
N ASN A 283 10.81 13.61 -42.37
CA ASN A 283 10.49 13.50 -43.80
C ASN A 283 9.15 14.16 -44.15
N THR A 284 8.20 14.17 -43.21
CA THR A 284 6.89 14.81 -43.38
C THR A 284 6.86 16.27 -42.91
N LYS A 285 8.00 16.81 -42.43
CA LYS A 285 8.12 18.15 -41.84
C LYS A 285 7.18 18.40 -40.66
N ALA A 286 6.79 17.34 -39.95
CA ALA A 286 5.91 17.41 -38.77
C ALA A 286 6.65 17.83 -37.50
N VAL A 287 7.98 17.77 -37.50
CA VAL A 287 8.84 18.20 -36.39
C VAL A 287 9.94 19.14 -36.88
N PRO A 288 10.53 19.96 -35.99
CA PRO A 288 11.63 20.84 -36.36
C PRO A 288 12.85 20.08 -36.94
N PRO A 289 13.59 20.64 -37.92
CA PRO A 289 14.78 20.00 -38.49
C PRO A 289 15.84 19.60 -37.45
N GLU A 290 15.98 20.40 -36.40
CA GLU A 290 16.89 20.21 -35.27
C GLU A 290 16.42 19.18 -34.24
N ALA A 291 15.18 18.68 -34.34
CA ALA A 291 14.64 17.70 -33.40
C ALA A 291 15.55 16.46 -33.34
N THR A 292 15.88 16.03 -32.13
CA THR A 292 16.75 14.86 -31.88
C THR A 292 15.93 13.67 -31.39
N THR A 293 16.56 12.49 -31.31
CA THR A 293 15.91 11.31 -30.71
C THR A 293 15.50 11.60 -29.27
N GLU A 294 16.35 12.32 -28.53
CA GLU A 294 16.06 12.79 -27.17
C GLU A 294 14.83 13.70 -27.13
N TRP A 295 14.71 14.63 -28.07
CA TRP A 295 13.58 15.57 -28.14
C TRP A 295 12.24 14.87 -28.34
N LEU A 296 12.21 13.82 -29.17
CA LEU A 296 11.00 13.02 -29.39
C LEU A 296 10.72 12.11 -28.20
N ALA A 297 11.76 11.46 -27.66
CA ALA A 297 11.65 10.62 -26.46
C ALA A 297 11.07 11.41 -25.27
N ALA A 298 11.57 12.62 -25.04
CA ALA A 298 11.08 13.51 -23.99
C ALA A 298 9.59 13.86 -24.13
N ARG A 299 9.08 13.91 -25.37
CA ARG A 299 7.65 14.12 -25.66
C ARG A 299 6.79 12.87 -25.54
N MET A 300 7.36 11.68 -25.62
CA MET A 300 6.63 10.46 -25.28
C MET A 300 6.45 10.35 -23.77
N VAL A 301 7.42 10.85 -23.00
CA VAL A 301 7.40 10.78 -21.53
C VAL A 301 6.71 12.00 -20.89
N GLY A 302 6.90 13.19 -21.45
CA GLY A 302 6.50 14.50 -20.88
C GLY A 302 7.63 15.20 -20.09
N ARG A 303 8.80 14.57 -19.98
CA ARG A 303 10.02 15.11 -19.35
C ARG A 303 11.25 14.67 -20.13
N TRP A 304 12.30 15.49 -20.11
CA TRP A 304 13.63 15.09 -20.54
C TRP A 304 14.23 14.05 -19.60
N ARG A 305 15.28 13.34 -20.04
CA ARG A 305 15.91 12.30 -19.20
C ARG A 305 16.48 12.82 -17.88
N SER A 306 16.84 14.09 -17.82
CA SER A 306 17.25 14.78 -16.59
C SER A 306 16.16 14.90 -15.53
N GLY A 307 14.88 14.84 -15.95
CA GLY A 307 13.72 15.22 -15.16
C GLY A 307 13.13 16.60 -15.51
N THR A 308 13.80 17.42 -16.31
CA THR A 308 13.27 18.73 -16.74
C THR A 308 11.93 18.57 -17.48
N PRO A 309 10.88 19.33 -17.12
CA PRO A 309 9.57 19.20 -17.76
C PRO A 309 9.55 19.83 -19.16
N VAL A 310 9.02 19.08 -20.13
CA VAL A 310 8.84 19.57 -21.52
C VAL A 310 7.94 20.80 -21.55
N ALA A 311 6.93 20.87 -20.67
CA ALA A 311 6.01 22.00 -20.56
C ALA A 311 6.70 23.34 -20.26
N LYS A 312 7.88 23.34 -19.62
CA LYS A 312 8.65 24.57 -19.32
C LYS A 312 9.86 24.74 -20.22
N CYS A 313 10.52 23.65 -20.59
CA CYS A 313 11.70 23.67 -21.46
C CYS A 313 11.43 22.83 -22.73
N PRO A 314 10.64 23.34 -23.69
CA PRO A 314 10.21 22.53 -24.83
C PRO A 314 11.30 22.27 -25.89
N HIS A 315 12.35 23.08 -25.90
CA HIS A 315 13.38 23.05 -26.95
C HIS A 315 14.66 22.32 -26.55
N ALA A 316 15.02 22.31 -25.26
CA ALA A 316 16.26 21.72 -24.78
C ALA A 316 16.14 21.20 -23.34
N ASP A 317 16.96 20.21 -23.02
CA ASP A 317 17.16 19.75 -21.64
C ASP A 317 17.99 20.76 -20.85
N MET A 318 17.56 21.09 -19.63
CA MET A 318 18.17 22.13 -18.78
C MET A 318 18.44 21.58 -17.36
N PRO A 319 19.30 20.57 -17.19
CA PRO A 319 19.54 19.91 -15.91
C PRO A 319 20.30 20.78 -14.89
N SER A 320 21.02 21.80 -15.36
CA SER A 320 21.78 22.73 -14.50
C SER A 320 20.96 23.91 -13.99
N ASP A 321 19.73 24.07 -14.49
CA ASP A 321 18.81 25.11 -14.05
C ASP A 321 18.01 24.59 -12.84
N PRO A 322 18.20 25.15 -11.63
CA PRO A 322 17.51 24.70 -10.42
C PRO A 322 16.00 24.86 -10.48
N GLU A 323 15.51 25.84 -11.25
CA GLU A 323 14.09 26.11 -11.45
C GLU A 323 13.46 25.19 -12.51
N ALA A 324 14.28 24.46 -13.29
CA ALA A 324 13.80 23.56 -14.33
C ALA A 324 14.03 22.07 -14.01
N ALA A 325 15.16 21.71 -13.40
CA ALA A 325 15.64 20.32 -13.31
C ALA A 325 14.85 19.40 -12.35
N ASN A 326 14.14 19.98 -11.36
CA ASN A 326 13.31 19.25 -10.40
C ASN A 326 11.87 19.78 -10.36
N ASP A 327 11.50 20.60 -11.34
CA ASP A 327 10.27 21.36 -11.25
C ASP A 327 9.05 20.46 -11.48
N ASN A 328 8.17 20.49 -10.49
CA ASN A 328 6.90 19.80 -10.52
C ASN A 328 5.72 20.77 -10.67
N ASP A 329 5.96 22.09 -10.74
CA ASP A 329 4.97 23.16 -10.90
C ASP A 329 4.53 23.31 -12.36
N ILE A 330 4.03 22.19 -12.90
CA ILE A 330 3.41 22.10 -14.22
C ILE A 330 1.90 21.91 -14.03
N SER A 331 1.08 22.58 -14.83
CA SER A 331 -0.38 22.43 -14.77
C SER A 331 -0.99 21.99 -16.09
N PHE A 332 -0.29 22.18 -17.22
CA PHE A 332 -0.80 22.01 -18.59
C PHE A 332 -1.99 22.91 -18.95
N ALA A 333 -2.40 23.84 -18.07
CA ALA A 333 -3.55 24.72 -18.28
C ALA A 333 -3.40 25.65 -19.51
N ASN A 334 -2.16 25.96 -19.89
CA ASN A 334 -1.82 26.75 -21.07
C ASN A 334 -1.53 25.90 -22.33
N ASP A 335 -1.75 24.59 -22.28
CA ASP A 335 -1.42 23.64 -23.35
C ASP A 335 -2.55 22.61 -23.55
N LEU A 336 -3.81 23.05 -23.57
CA LEU A 336 -5.00 22.16 -23.56
C LEU A 336 -5.07 21.17 -24.73
N GLU A 337 -4.48 21.51 -25.87
CA GLU A 337 -4.44 20.64 -27.07
C GLU A 337 -3.14 19.82 -27.17
N GLY A 338 -2.18 20.02 -26.26
CA GLY A 338 -0.93 19.24 -26.23
C GLY A 338 0.04 19.56 -27.35
N GLU A 339 0.12 20.83 -27.75
CA GLU A 339 1.09 21.32 -28.74
C GLU A 339 2.51 21.30 -28.18
N ILE A 340 2.65 21.53 -26.86
CA ILE A 340 3.95 21.52 -26.17
C ILE A 340 4.26 20.14 -25.62
N THR A 341 3.38 19.64 -24.73
CA THR A 341 3.45 18.31 -24.15
C THR A 341 2.28 17.48 -24.71
N PRO A 342 2.54 16.56 -25.65
CA PRO A 342 1.48 15.82 -26.33
C PRO A 342 0.47 15.16 -25.40
N LEU A 343 -0.79 15.09 -25.82
CA LEU A 343 -1.89 14.53 -25.03
C LEU A 343 -1.68 13.03 -24.68
N PHE A 344 -0.95 12.30 -25.51
CA PHE A 344 -0.56 10.90 -25.26
C PHE A 344 0.73 10.75 -24.42
N SER A 345 1.39 11.85 -24.02
CA SER A 345 2.62 11.75 -23.20
C SER A 345 2.34 11.01 -21.90
N HIS A 346 3.24 10.12 -21.49
CA HIS A 346 3.09 9.28 -20.31
C HIS A 346 2.70 10.07 -19.05
N LEU A 347 3.45 11.12 -18.72
CA LEU A 347 3.19 11.97 -17.55
C LEU A 347 1.82 12.66 -17.62
N ARG A 348 1.35 12.98 -18.83
CA ARG A 348 0.08 13.68 -19.05
C ARG A 348 -1.10 12.72 -19.07
N LYS A 349 -0.94 11.51 -19.62
CA LYS A 349 -1.94 10.43 -19.52
C LYS A 349 -2.16 10.03 -18.06
N THR A 350 -1.09 9.89 -17.28
CA THR A 350 -1.15 9.42 -15.89
C THR A 350 -1.50 10.52 -14.87
N ASN A 351 -1.23 11.78 -15.19
CA ASN A 351 -1.77 12.93 -14.46
C ASN A 351 -1.99 14.12 -15.42
N PRO A 352 -3.21 14.29 -15.96
CA PRO A 352 -3.56 15.39 -16.86
C PRO A 352 -3.53 16.79 -16.23
N ARG A 353 -3.58 16.87 -14.89
CA ARG A 353 -3.64 18.11 -14.10
C ARG A 353 -4.76 19.06 -14.57
N ASP A 354 -4.55 20.37 -14.43
CA ASP A 354 -5.50 21.40 -14.89
C ASP A 354 -5.58 21.52 -16.42
N GLY A 355 -4.72 20.81 -17.17
CA GLY A 355 -4.76 20.77 -18.62
C GLY A 355 -5.65 19.67 -19.19
N LEU A 356 -6.52 19.06 -18.38
CA LEU A 356 -7.50 18.10 -18.87
C LEU A 356 -8.68 18.81 -19.52
N LEU A 357 -8.74 18.73 -20.83
CA LEU A 357 -9.93 19.05 -21.60
C LEU A 357 -10.50 17.75 -22.18
N PHE A 358 -11.57 17.21 -21.56
CA PHE A 358 -12.15 15.91 -21.91
C PHE A 358 -12.54 15.84 -23.38
N GLN A 359 -13.22 16.86 -23.89
CA GLN A 359 -13.53 17.02 -25.31
C GLN A 359 -13.25 18.47 -25.76
N GLN A 360 -12.83 18.65 -27.02
CA GLN A 360 -12.70 19.98 -27.61
C GLN A 360 -14.02 20.78 -27.49
N GLY A 361 -13.89 22.04 -27.09
CA GLY A 361 -15.01 22.97 -26.89
C GLY A 361 -15.65 22.92 -25.50
N GLU A 362 -15.21 22.03 -24.60
CA GLU A 362 -15.66 22.00 -23.21
C GLU A 362 -14.80 22.91 -22.31
N THR A 363 -15.21 23.04 -21.04
CA THR A 363 -14.39 23.69 -20.01
C THR A 363 -13.34 22.71 -19.48
N PRO A 364 -12.08 23.12 -19.29
CA PRO A 364 -11.08 22.28 -18.64
C PRO A 364 -11.52 21.83 -17.25
N VAL A 365 -11.18 20.58 -16.90
CA VAL A 365 -11.48 19.99 -15.60
C VAL A 365 -10.44 20.48 -14.60
N PRO A 366 -10.85 21.15 -13.51
CA PRO A 366 -9.91 21.53 -12.46
C PRO A 366 -9.30 20.28 -11.81
N GLU A 367 -7.98 20.28 -11.60
CA GLU A 367 -7.30 19.16 -10.93
C GLU A 367 -7.86 18.98 -9.51
N LYS A 368 -8.00 20.10 -8.79
CA LYS A 368 -8.50 20.15 -7.42
C LYS A 368 -9.91 19.55 -7.33
N GLY A 369 -10.07 18.56 -6.47
CA GLY A 369 -11.35 17.92 -6.18
C GLY A 369 -11.82 16.90 -7.21
N ASN A 370 -11.45 17.03 -8.49
CA ASN A 370 -11.89 16.11 -9.55
C ASN A 370 -10.85 15.02 -9.85
N LEU A 371 -9.57 15.40 -9.91
CA LEU A 371 -8.47 14.48 -10.23
C LEU A 371 -7.67 14.06 -9.00
N ASP A 372 -7.83 14.77 -7.87
CA ASP A 372 -7.20 14.43 -6.59
C ASP A 372 -7.52 12.98 -6.15
N GLY A 373 -8.74 12.49 -6.42
CA GLY A 373 -9.16 11.09 -6.13
C GLY A 373 -8.67 10.03 -7.11
N ARG A 374 -7.78 10.40 -8.05
CA ARG A 374 -7.14 9.47 -9.01
C ARG A 374 -5.67 9.19 -8.65
N ARG A 375 -5.12 9.94 -7.70
CA ARG A 375 -3.69 9.93 -7.38
C ARG A 375 -3.28 8.60 -6.74
N ILE A 376 -2.06 8.15 -6.97
CA ILE A 376 -1.46 6.96 -6.33
C ILE A 376 -0.12 7.32 -5.72
N MET A 377 0.31 6.62 -4.66
CA MET A 377 1.69 6.69 -4.17
C MET A 377 2.51 5.63 -4.91
N ARG A 378 3.59 6.01 -5.61
CA ARG A 378 4.46 5.01 -6.28
C ARG A 378 5.70 4.74 -5.46
N ARG A 379 6.10 3.47 -5.38
CA ARG A 379 7.34 2.98 -4.72
C ARG A 379 8.12 2.05 -5.64
N GLY A 380 7.99 2.27 -6.95
CA GLY A 380 8.64 1.42 -7.93
C GLY A 380 10.16 1.46 -7.83
N ILE A 381 10.81 0.37 -8.25
CA ILE A 381 12.27 0.27 -8.27
C ILE A 381 12.74 -0.52 -9.50
N PRO A 382 13.83 -0.10 -10.17
CA PRO A 382 14.39 -0.86 -11.29
C PRO A 382 14.87 -2.25 -10.88
N TYR A 383 14.88 -3.19 -11.80
CA TYR A 383 15.53 -4.50 -11.66
C TYR A 383 16.40 -4.80 -12.89
N GLY A 384 17.42 -5.63 -12.73
CA GLY A 384 18.36 -5.97 -13.81
C GLY A 384 19.39 -4.87 -14.11
N LEU A 385 20.39 -5.22 -14.92
CA LEU A 385 21.49 -4.32 -15.27
C LEU A 385 21.11 -3.39 -16.44
N PRO A 386 21.61 -2.13 -16.46
CA PRO A 386 21.42 -1.23 -17.59
C PRO A 386 21.88 -1.87 -18.90
N PHE A 387 21.17 -1.62 -19.98
CA PHE A 387 21.61 -2.02 -21.31
C PHE A 387 22.94 -1.34 -21.65
N ASP A 388 23.94 -2.15 -22.00
CA ASP A 388 25.24 -1.69 -22.50
C ASP A 388 25.71 -2.70 -23.57
N PRO A 389 25.72 -2.33 -24.86
CA PRO A 389 26.13 -3.23 -25.93
C PRO A 389 27.62 -3.59 -25.88
N ALA A 390 28.44 -2.81 -25.15
CA ALA A 390 29.85 -3.11 -24.88
C ALA A 390 30.06 -3.81 -23.53
N GLY A 391 29.00 -3.95 -22.73
CA GLY A 391 29.03 -4.54 -21.40
C GLY A 391 29.21 -6.06 -21.42
N ALA A 392 29.66 -6.61 -20.30
CA ALA A 392 29.75 -8.06 -20.09
C ALA A 392 28.36 -8.71 -19.93
N GLY A 393 28.32 -10.00 -19.58
CA GLY A 393 27.08 -10.76 -19.39
C GLY A 393 26.06 -10.03 -18.49
N GLY A 394 24.79 -10.04 -18.90
CA GLY A 394 23.70 -9.34 -18.21
C GLY A 394 23.38 -7.92 -18.74
N HIS A 395 24.24 -7.34 -19.59
CA HIS A 395 24.01 -6.03 -20.21
C HIS A 395 23.47 -6.10 -21.65
N GLY A 396 23.51 -7.27 -22.28
CA GLY A 396 23.08 -7.49 -23.66
C GLY A 396 21.57 -7.29 -23.89
N PRO A 397 21.12 -7.17 -25.14
CA PRO A 397 19.74 -6.81 -25.48
C PRO A 397 18.70 -7.74 -24.82
N ASP A 398 18.97 -9.04 -24.80
CA ASP A 398 18.04 -10.07 -24.29
C ASP A 398 18.05 -10.23 -22.76
N ALA A 399 18.90 -9.51 -22.02
CA ALA A 399 18.95 -9.66 -20.57
C ALA A 399 17.72 -9.03 -19.90
N ALA A 400 17.15 -9.73 -18.92
CA ALA A 400 15.97 -9.27 -18.19
C ALA A 400 16.28 -7.98 -17.43
N ARG A 401 15.49 -6.94 -17.70
CA ARG A 401 15.54 -5.65 -17.01
C ARG A 401 14.18 -4.98 -17.07
N GLY A 402 13.94 -4.09 -16.13
CA GLY A 402 12.73 -3.30 -16.16
C GLY A 402 12.43 -2.64 -14.83
N LEU A 403 11.14 -2.44 -14.56
CA LEU A 403 10.65 -1.80 -13.36
C LEU A 403 9.77 -2.75 -12.56
N VAL A 404 10.04 -2.89 -11.27
CA VAL A 404 9.07 -3.41 -10.32
C VAL A 404 8.20 -2.22 -9.93
N PHE A 405 7.07 -2.05 -10.63
CA PHE A 405 6.10 -1.02 -10.29
C PHE A 405 5.38 -1.41 -9.00
N VAL A 406 5.38 -0.50 -8.04
CA VAL A 406 4.65 -0.64 -6.77
C VAL A 406 3.81 0.60 -6.58
N SER A 407 2.53 0.43 -6.22
CA SER A 407 1.68 1.55 -5.80
C SER A 407 0.78 1.25 -4.61
N TYR A 408 0.49 2.31 -3.86
CA TYR A 408 -0.45 2.32 -2.73
C TYR A 408 -1.61 3.28 -2.98
N GLN A 409 -2.81 2.82 -2.66
CA GLN A 409 -4.07 3.54 -2.84
C GLN A 409 -5.19 2.99 -1.93
N ALA A 410 -6.20 3.79 -1.63
CA ALA A 410 -7.36 3.33 -0.86
C ALA A 410 -8.45 2.68 -1.73
N ASP A 411 -8.43 2.88 -3.05
CA ASP A 411 -9.39 2.31 -4.01
C ASP A 411 -8.70 1.89 -5.31
N LEU A 412 -8.64 0.58 -5.57
CA LEU A 412 -8.04 0.02 -6.78
C LEU A 412 -8.74 0.52 -8.05
N VAL A 413 -10.07 0.53 -8.05
CA VAL A 413 -10.90 0.80 -9.23
C VAL A 413 -10.81 2.28 -9.60
N ARG A 414 -10.88 3.17 -8.61
CA ARG A 414 -10.88 4.62 -8.84
C ARG A 414 -9.50 5.19 -9.16
N GLN A 415 -8.42 4.48 -8.81
CA GLN A 415 -7.06 5.01 -8.89
C GLN A 415 -6.22 4.19 -9.87
N PHE A 416 -5.59 3.09 -9.44
CA PHE A 416 -4.68 2.32 -10.30
C PHE A 416 -5.37 1.80 -11.59
N GLU A 417 -6.52 1.14 -11.46
CA GLU A 417 -7.22 0.59 -12.62
C GLU A 417 -7.73 1.70 -13.54
N PHE A 418 -8.24 2.80 -12.97
CA PHE A 418 -8.71 3.94 -13.76
C PHE A 418 -7.58 4.57 -14.58
N ILE A 419 -6.42 4.83 -13.95
CA ILE A 419 -5.26 5.37 -14.66
C ILE A 419 -4.86 4.43 -15.79
N GLN A 420 -4.75 3.13 -15.52
CA GLN A 420 -4.31 2.16 -16.53
C GLN A 420 -5.34 2.02 -17.66
N LYS A 421 -6.59 1.73 -17.32
CA LYS A 421 -7.66 1.42 -18.26
C LYS A 421 -8.18 2.65 -19.00
N ASP A 422 -8.59 3.67 -18.24
CA ASP A 422 -9.36 4.77 -18.78
C ASP A 422 -8.46 5.89 -19.32
N TRP A 423 -7.18 5.92 -18.93
CA TRP A 423 -6.21 6.91 -19.42
C TRP A 423 -5.10 6.32 -20.28
N VAL A 424 -4.30 5.41 -19.73
CA VAL A 424 -3.08 4.90 -20.38
C VAL A 424 -3.41 4.11 -21.66
N ILE A 425 -4.31 3.13 -21.60
CA ILE A 425 -4.61 2.27 -22.76
C ILE A 425 -5.76 2.80 -23.64
N GLU A 426 -6.59 3.72 -23.13
CA GLU A 426 -7.72 4.26 -23.89
C GLU A 426 -7.25 5.21 -24.99
N THR A 427 -7.36 4.75 -26.23
CA THR A 427 -6.95 5.49 -27.44
C THR A 427 -7.75 6.77 -27.67
N GLY A 428 -8.99 6.81 -27.20
CA GLY A 428 -9.89 7.96 -27.30
C GLY A 428 -9.75 8.95 -26.14
N PHE A 429 -8.81 8.77 -25.21
CA PHE A 429 -8.64 9.66 -24.06
C PHE A 429 -7.46 10.65 -24.27
N PRO A 430 -7.65 11.96 -24.03
CA PRO A 430 -8.94 12.65 -24.04
C PRO A 430 -9.56 12.61 -25.46
N LYS A 431 -10.87 12.88 -25.56
CA LYS A 431 -11.62 12.72 -26.80
C LYS A 431 -11.20 13.80 -27.82
N ARG A 432 -10.67 13.34 -28.95
CA ARG A 432 -10.25 14.14 -30.11
C ARG A 432 -10.65 13.42 -31.40
N ASP A 433 -10.72 14.17 -32.50
CA ASP A 433 -10.86 13.66 -33.86
C ASP A 433 -9.76 14.25 -34.76
N PRO A 434 -8.79 13.46 -35.24
CA PRO A 434 -8.61 12.02 -34.99
C PRO A 434 -8.28 11.71 -33.51
N LYS A 435 -8.40 10.43 -33.13
CA LYS A 435 -8.08 9.95 -31.78
C LYS A 435 -6.64 10.30 -31.38
N VAL A 436 -6.44 10.55 -30.09
CA VAL A 436 -5.14 10.88 -29.50
C VAL A 436 -4.16 9.70 -29.58
N GLY A 437 -4.66 8.49 -29.30
CA GLY A 437 -3.86 7.28 -29.14
C GLY A 437 -3.64 6.91 -27.67
N ALA A 438 -3.15 5.70 -27.44
CA ALA A 438 -2.73 5.24 -26.11
C ALA A 438 -1.37 5.85 -25.74
N ASP A 439 -0.95 5.65 -24.49
CA ASP A 439 0.39 5.97 -24.01
C ASP A 439 1.45 5.13 -24.79
N PRO A 440 2.38 5.76 -25.54
CA PRO A 440 3.37 5.04 -26.34
C PRO A 440 4.59 4.55 -25.55
N MET A 441 4.66 4.83 -24.24
CA MET A 441 5.73 4.36 -23.37
C MET A 441 5.35 3.03 -22.71
N ILE A 442 4.19 2.98 -22.05
CA ILE A 442 3.76 1.80 -21.28
C ILE A 442 2.45 1.16 -21.76
N GLY A 443 1.76 1.78 -22.71
CA GLY A 443 0.52 1.27 -23.29
C GLY A 443 0.77 0.19 -24.35
N PRO A 444 -0.31 -0.36 -24.92
CA PRO A 444 -0.23 -1.30 -26.04
C PRO A 444 0.27 -0.60 -27.31
N THR A 445 0.56 -1.38 -28.35
CA THR A 445 0.79 -0.84 -29.69
C THR A 445 -0.36 0.09 -30.10
N THR A 446 -0.03 1.28 -30.57
CA THR A 446 -1.00 2.35 -30.81
C THR A 446 -0.59 3.28 -31.94
N ASP A 447 -1.59 3.82 -32.63
CA ASP A 447 -1.42 4.93 -33.56
C ASP A 447 -1.75 6.24 -32.83
N VAL A 448 -0.83 7.20 -32.85
CA VAL A 448 -1.00 8.51 -32.21
C VAL A 448 -1.05 9.62 -33.23
N SER A 449 -1.78 10.69 -32.91
CA SER A 449 -1.78 11.93 -33.70
C SER A 449 -0.68 12.88 -33.20
N PHE A 450 0.44 12.97 -33.91
CA PHE A 450 1.56 13.87 -33.61
C PHE A 450 1.62 14.99 -34.65
N ALA A 451 1.37 16.24 -34.26
CA ALA A 451 1.39 17.41 -35.16
C ALA A 451 0.57 17.20 -36.45
N GLY A 452 -0.62 16.59 -36.33
CA GLY A 452 -1.51 16.27 -37.44
C GLY A 452 -1.07 15.09 -38.33
N LYS A 453 -0.02 14.34 -37.94
CA LYS A 453 0.39 13.09 -38.60
C LYS A 453 0.10 11.90 -37.71
N GLN A 454 -0.40 10.82 -38.32
CA GLN A 454 -0.56 9.54 -37.64
C GLN A 454 0.78 8.82 -37.59
N VAL A 455 1.20 8.40 -36.41
CA VAL A 455 2.47 7.71 -36.18
C VAL A 455 2.21 6.48 -35.32
N ARG A 456 2.70 5.33 -35.77
CA ARG A 456 2.55 4.07 -35.05
C ARG A 456 3.69 3.84 -34.07
N PHE A 457 3.35 3.51 -32.82
CA PHE A 457 4.28 3.09 -31.78
C PHE A 457 3.95 1.65 -31.36
N GLU A 458 4.95 0.78 -31.39
CA GLU A 458 4.89 -0.59 -30.89
C GLU A 458 5.17 -0.64 -29.38
N GLN A 459 4.64 -1.67 -28.72
CA GLN A 459 4.81 -1.90 -27.28
C GLN A 459 6.21 -2.45 -26.96
N PHE A 460 6.91 -1.82 -26.01
CA PHE A 460 8.23 -2.25 -25.51
C PHE A 460 8.29 -2.42 -23.99
N VAL A 461 7.16 -2.24 -23.31
CA VAL A 461 6.99 -2.57 -21.90
C VAL A 461 6.01 -3.73 -21.80
N ARG A 462 6.45 -4.81 -21.16
CA ARG A 462 5.66 -6.04 -21.03
C ARG A 462 5.34 -6.36 -19.59
N THR A 463 4.12 -6.78 -19.32
CA THR A 463 3.69 -7.26 -18.00
C THR A 463 4.10 -8.71 -17.83
N GLU A 464 4.96 -8.96 -16.85
CA GLU A 464 5.52 -10.30 -16.59
C GLU A 464 5.08 -10.85 -15.22
N GLY A 465 4.14 -10.18 -14.57
CA GLY A 465 3.60 -10.58 -13.27
C GLY A 465 2.90 -9.42 -12.59
N ALA A 466 1.77 -9.70 -11.93
CA ALA A 466 1.05 -8.70 -11.17
C ALA A 466 0.36 -9.30 -9.95
N VAL A 467 0.25 -8.51 -8.88
CA VAL A 467 -0.46 -8.88 -7.65
C VAL A 467 -1.28 -7.69 -7.16
N TYR A 468 -2.53 -7.97 -6.78
CA TYR A 468 -3.31 -7.10 -5.90
C TYR A 468 -3.26 -7.65 -4.49
N ALA A 469 -2.73 -6.86 -3.57
CA ALA A 469 -2.62 -7.15 -2.16
C ALA A 469 -3.23 -6.02 -1.33
N PHE A 470 -3.38 -6.25 -0.04
CA PHE A 470 -3.75 -5.25 0.96
C PHE A 470 -2.67 -5.20 2.03
N THR A 471 -2.12 -4.02 2.29
CA THR A 471 -1.17 -3.75 3.36
C THR A 471 -1.97 -3.33 4.59
N PRO A 472 -2.22 -4.23 5.56
CA PRO A 472 -3.01 -3.91 6.73
C PRO A 472 -2.24 -3.07 7.75
N SER A 473 -2.97 -2.49 8.70
CA SER A 473 -2.40 -1.85 9.88
C SER A 473 -1.69 -2.84 10.81
N LEU A 474 -0.85 -2.35 11.71
CA LEU A 474 -0.15 -3.18 12.69
C LEU A 474 -1.13 -3.91 13.63
N SER A 475 -2.23 -3.27 14.04
CA SER A 475 -3.30 -3.95 14.83
C SER A 475 -4.04 -5.01 14.02
N THR A 476 -4.26 -4.80 12.72
CA THR A 476 -4.87 -5.82 11.87
C THR A 476 -3.91 -6.98 11.59
N LEU A 477 -2.60 -6.77 11.61
CA LEU A 477 -1.63 -7.87 11.61
C LEU A 477 -1.77 -8.78 12.84
N ASP A 478 -2.06 -8.23 14.03
CA ASP A 478 -2.36 -9.04 15.22
C ASP A 478 -3.61 -9.89 14.99
N ARG A 479 -4.69 -9.27 14.51
CA ARG A 479 -5.94 -9.98 14.23
C ARG A 479 -5.73 -11.11 13.23
N LEU A 480 -5.01 -10.84 12.14
CA LEU A 480 -4.67 -11.84 11.13
C LEU A 480 -3.81 -12.97 11.71
N ALA A 481 -2.84 -12.63 12.56
CA ALA A 481 -2.04 -13.61 13.28
C ALA A 481 -2.88 -14.48 14.23
N ASP A 482 -4.01 -13.98 14.73
CA ASP A 482 -4.96 -14.74 15.54
C ASP A 482 -6.06 -15.42 14.72
N GLY A 483 -6.01 -15.31 13.39
CA GLY A 483 -6.99 -15.89 12.48
C GLY A 483 -8.34 -15.16 12.49
N LYS A 484 -8.35 -13.90 12.89
CA LYS A 484 -9.53 -13.04 12.99
C LYS A 484 -9.45 -11.87 12.01
N LEU A 485 -10.62 -11.45 11.51
CA LEU A 485 -10.77 -10.26 10.65
C LEU A 485 -12.02 -9.43 10.99
N SER A 486 -12.90 -9.90 11.88
CA SER A 486 -14.09 -9.16 12.26
C SER A 486 -13.78 -7.97 13.17
N ASP A 487 -14.74 -7.05 13.23
CA ASP A 487 -14.82 -5.96 14.22
C ASP A 487 -15.07 -6.47 15.64
N GLU A 488 -15.17 -7.79 15.81
CA GLU A 488 -14.96 -8.48 17.07
C GLU A 488 -13.45 -8.45 17.38
N SER A 489 -12.93 -7.26 17.66
CA SER A 489 -11.88 -7.19 18.69
C SER A 489 -12.41 -8.00 19.89
N PRO A 490 -11.58 -8.72 20.67
CA PRO A 490 -12.03 -8.98 22.03
C PRO A 490 -12.43 -7.60 22.58
N LYS A 491 -13.72 -7.41 22.87
CA LYS A 491 -14.24 -6.14 23.42
C LYS A 491 -13.59 -5.81 24.76
N ILE A 492 -12.84 -6.78 25.26
CA ILE A 492 -12.07 -6.86 26.47
C ILE A 492 -10.59 -6.57 26.16
N LYS A 493 -10.07 -5.47 26.71
CA LYS A 493 -8.61 -5.26 26.75
C LYS A 493 -8.04 -6.13 27.86
N VAL A 494 -7.30 -7.16 27.48
CA VAL A 494 -6.64 -8.08 28.43
C VAL A 494 -5.16 -7.70 28.55
N ARG A 495 -4.72 -7.41 29.77
CA ARG A 495 -3.30 -7.27 30.12
C ARG A 495 -2.80 -8.62 30.65
N VAL A 496 -1.75 -9.16 30.04
CA VAL A 496 -1.08 -10.36 30.54
C VAL A 496 0.02 -9.94 31.51
N THR A 497 0.00 -10.47 32.73
CA THR A 497 1.01 -10.22 33.77
C THR A 497 2.17 -11.23 33.68
N GLU A 498 3.29 -10.95 34.36
CA GLU A 498 4.48 -11.82 34.34
C GLU A 498 4.21 -13.23 34.91
N ASP A 499 3.25 -13.34 35.84
CA ASP A 499 2.78 -14.60 36.43
C ASP A 499 1.70 -15.30 35.59
N GLY A 500 1.37 -14.76 34.40
CA GLY A 500 0.47 -15.37 33.43
C GLY A 500 -1.02 -15.10 33.68
N ASN A 501 -1.36 -14.18 34.58
CA ASN A 501 -2.76 -13.77 34.76
C ASN A 501 -3.20 -12.84 33.64
N HIS A 502 -4.49 -12.93 33.31
CA HIS A 502 -5.14 -12.15 32.28
C HIS A 502 -6.09 -11.16 32.96
N GLU A 503 -5.67 -9.90 33.00
CA GLU A 503 -6.35 -8.83 33.72
C GLU A 503 -7.20 -7.94 32.80
N ILE A 504 -8.40 -7.63 33.25
CA ILE A 504 -9.41 -6.84 32.54
C ILE A 504 -9.73 -5.62 33.38
N SER A 505 -9.51 -4.42 32.82
CA SER A 505 -9.88 -3.16 33.45
C SER A 505 -11.32 -2.77 33.13
N ALA A 506 -12.00 -2.13 34.08
CA ALA A 506 -13.23 -1.41 33.77
C ALA A 506 -12.94 -0.16 32.89
N VAL A 507 -13.84 0.29 32.01
CA VAL A 507 -15.08 -0.37 31.59
C VAL A 507 -14.79 -1.39 30.49
N SER A 508 -15.27 -2.63 30.67
CA SER A 508 -15.17 -3.69 29.65
C SER A 508 -16.52 -4.38 29.46
N ILE A 509 -16.80 -4.82 28.24
CA ILE A 509 -18.03 -5.56 27.90
C ILE A 509 -17.61 -6.91 27.33
N LEU A 510 -18.23 -7.97 27.83
CA LEU A 510 -18.18 -9.32 27.28
C LEU A 510 -19.54 -9.58 26.64
N ASP A 511 -19.54 -9.83 25.34
CA ASP A 511 -20.71 -10.28 24.61
C ASP A 511 -20.72 -11.81 24.47
N ILE A 512 -21.85 -12.34 24.01
CA ILE A 512 -22.02 -13.78 23.77
C ILE A 512 -20.87 -14.28 22.88
N GLY A 513 -20.18 -15.32 23.33
CA GLY A 513 -19.05 -15.95 22.65
C GLY A 513 -17.69 -15.37 23.03
N ASP A 514 -17.63 -14.23 23.73
CA ASP A 514 -16.35 -13.69 24.21
C ASP A 514 -15.73 -14.59 25.28
N GLU A 515 -14.40 -14.77 25.21
CA GLU A 515 -13.62 -15.58 26.12
C GLU A 515 -12.32 -14.89 26.59
N VAL A 516 -11.89 -15.20 27.81
CA VAL A 516 -10.60 -14.82 28.38
C VAL A 516 -9.94 -16.06 28.98
N ASP A 517 -8.85 -16.49 28.35
CA ASP A 517 -8.19 -17.77 28.64
C ASP A 517 -6.77 -17.57 29.16
N ALA A 518 -6.52 -17.93 30.43
CA ALA A 518 -5.21 -17.92 31.08
C ALA A 518 -4.56 -19.33 31.11
N GLY A 519 -5.00 -20.25 30.25
CA GLY A 519 -4.55 -21.63 30.14
C GLY A 519 -5.21 -22.58 31.13
N LYS A 520 -5.16 -22.26 32.43
CA LYS A 520 -5.83 -23.06 33.49
C LYS A 520 -7.27 -22.65 33.77
N ALA A 521 -7.61 -21.39 33.48
CA ALA A 521 -8.97 -20.90 33.60
C ALA A 521 -9.36 -20.20 32.31
N LYS A 522 -10.54 -20.53 31.81
CA LYS A 522 -11.16 -19.87 30.67
C LYS A 522 -12.53 -19.33 31.06
N LEU A 523 -12.66 -18.01 31.13
CA LEU A 523 -13.91 -17.31 31.39
C LEU A 523 -14.65 -17.05 30.07
N VAL A 524 -15.89 -17.51 29.94
CA VAL A 524 -16.68 -17.41 28.70
C VAL A 524 -18.09 -16.93 29.00
N LEU A 525 -18.64 -16.00 28.19
CA LEU A 525 -20.07 -15.72 28.17
C LEU A 525 -20.74 -16.59 27.09
N GLN A 526 -21.49 -17.62 27.50
CA GLN A 526 -22.06 -18.62 26.58
C GLN A 526 -23.32 -18.12 25.85
N ASP A 527 -23.73 -18.85 24.79
CA ASP A 527 -24.92 -18.57 23.97
C ASP A 527 -26.24 -18.46 24.74
N ASP A 528 -26.34 -19.14 25.88
CA ASP A 528 -27.49 -19.08 26.77
C ASP A 528 -27.45 -17.87 27.74
N GLY A 529 -26.43 -17.02 27.64
CA GLY A 529 -26.23 -15.82 28.46
C GLY A 529 -25.63 -16.08 29.84
N ARG A 530 -25.11 -17.28 30.11
CA ARG A 530 -24.40 -17.58 31.36
C ARG A 530 -22.91 -17.30 31.23
N LEU A 531 -22.35 -16.67 32.26
CA LEU A 531 -20.91 -16.50 32.39
C LEU A 531 -20.34 -17.72 33.12
N VAL A 532 -19.39 -18.41 32.50
CA VAL A 532 -18.88 -19.72 32.94
C VAL A 532 -17.36 -19.72 32.97
N VAL A 533 -16.78 -20.37 33.98
CA VAL A 533 -15.35 -20.65 34.05
C VAL A 533 -15.12 -22.13 33.74
N PHE A 534 -14.28 -22.41 32.76
CA PHE A 534 -13.82 -23.74 32.38
C PHE A 534 -12.38 -23.98 32.86
N ASP A 535 -12.03 -25.23 33.14
CA ASP A 535 -10.65 -25.68 33.32
C ASP A 535 -9.94 -25.99 31.99
N GLU A 536 -8.68 -26.41 32.03
CA GLU A 536 -7.86 -26.70 30.84
C GLU A 536 -8.38 -27.89 30.00
N ARG A 537 -9.38 -28.62 30.51
CA ARG A 537 -10.03 -29.77 29.86
C ARG A 537 -11.44 -29.45 29.38
N GLU A 538 -11.79 -28.17 29.29
CA GLU A 538 -13.12 -27.70 28.89
C GLU A 538 -14.24 -28.17 29.85
N SER A 539 -13.92 -28.50 31.10
CA SER A 539 -14.92 -28.86 32.10
C SER A 539 -15.37 -27.63 32.89
N PRO A 540 -16.68 -27.37 33.03
CA PRO A 540 -17.18 -26.20 33.74
C PRO A 540 -16.90 -26.32 35.25
N ARG A 541 -16.27 -25.30 35.82
CA ARG A 541 -15.89 -25.20 37.23
C ARG A 541 -16.79 -24.25 38.02
N TRP A 542 -17.34 -23.23 37.36
CA TRP A 542 -18.26 -22.25 37.96
C TRP A 542 -19.17 -21.64 36.90
N ALA A 543 -20.39 -21.22 37.29
CA ALA A 543 -21.32 -20.48 36.44
C ALA A 543 -22.09 -19.40 37.23
N SER A 544 -22.48 -18.31 36.57
CA SER A 544 -23.19 -17.16 37.16
C SER A 544 -24.61 -17.45 37.66
N ASN A 545 -25.18 -18.63 37.37
CA ASN A 545 -26.52 -19.04 37.83
C ASN A 545 -27.67 -18.05 37.51
N ASN A 546 -27.52 -17.19 36.50
CA ASN A 546 -28.61 -16.38 35.98
C ASN A 546 -29.60 -17.20 35.13
N PRO A 547 -30.84 -16.73 34.95
CA PRO A 547 -31.76 -17.26 33.96
C PRO A 547 -31.15 -17.24 32.55
N ALA A 548 -31.43 -18.26 31.75
CA ALA A 548 -30.97 -18.33 30.37
C ALA A 548 -31.53 -17.12 29.57
N THR A 549 -30.63 -16.30 29.06
CA THR A 549 -30.92 -15.00 28.45
C THR A 549 -30.10 -14.86 27.18
N ARG A 550 -30.69 -15.23 26.03
CA ARG A 550 -30.03 -15.08 24.74
C ARG A 550 -29.76 -13.60 24.43
N GLY A 551 -28.57 -13.32 23.91
CA GLY A 551 -28.13 -11.95 23.63
C GLY A 551 -27.80 -11.13 24.88
N ALA A 552 -27.59 -11.79 26.03
CA ALA A 552 -27.08 -11.13 27.22
C ALA A 552 -25.67 -10.58 27.00
N ARG A 553 -25.30 -9.59 27.81
CA ARG A 553 -23.94 -9.04 27.87
C ARG A 553 -23.48 -8.95 29.31
N ALA A 554 -22.23 -9.28 29.60
CA ALA A 554 -21.61 -9.02 30.89
C ALA A 554 -20.80 -7.72 30.80
N VAL A 555 -20.95 -6.84 31.78
CA VAL A 555 -20.29 -5.53 31.81
C VAL A 555 -19.50 -5.43 33.10
N PHE A 556 -18.19 -5.24 32.98
CA PHE A 556 -17.35 -4.85 34.10
C PHE A 556 -17.30 -3.31 34.15
N GLN A 557 -18.02 -2.77 35.13
CA GLN A 557 -18.41 -1.36 35.21
C GLN A 557 -17.36 -0.51 35.92
N GLU A 558 -17.40 0.80 35.69
CA GLU A 558 -16.44 1.76 36.27
C GLU A 558 -16.42 1.76 37.80
N ASP A 559 -17.52 1.37 38.44
CA ASP A 559 -17.66 1.22 39.89
C ASP A 559 -17.08 -0.10 40.44
N GLY A 560 -16.47 -0.93 39.59
CA GLY A 560 -15.88 -2.21 39.94
C GLY A 560 -16.87 -3.38 40.01
N ASN A 561 -18.12 -3.19 39.58
CA ASN A 561 -19.12 -4.25 39.56
C ASN A 561 -19.12 -5.02 38.23
N LEU A 562 -19.18 -6.36 38.27
CA LEU A 562 -19.41 -7.19 37.09
C LEU A 562 -20.88 -7.58 37.04
N VAL A 563 -21.60 -7.16 36.01
CA VAL A 563 -23.06 -7.31 35.91
C VAL A 563 -23.45 -7.93 34.58
N ILE A 564 -24.33 -8.94 34.59
CA ILE A 564 -24.93 -9.51 33.38
C ILE A 564 -26.28 -8.83 33.14
N TYR A 565 -26.46 -8.30 31.93
CA TYR A 565 -27.68 -7.63 31.49
C TYR A 565 -28.38 -8.42 30.40
N THR A 566 -29.71 -8.34 30.39
CA THR A 566 -30.54 -8.72 29.24
C THR A 566 -30.32 -7.76 28.05
N PRO A 567 -30.78 -8.12 26.83
CA PRO A 567 -30.74 -7.22 25.66
C PRO A 567 -31.44 -5.88 25.89
N ASP A 568 -32.51 -5.85 26.70
CA ASP A 568 -33.25 -4.66 27.11
C ASP A 568 -32.67 -3.97 28.35
N THR A 569 -31.42 -4.29 28.71
CA THR A 569 -30.61 -3.62 29.75
C THR A 569 -31.07 -3.85 31.19
N GLN A 570 -31.83 -4.91 31.46
CA GLN A 570 -32.20 -5.32 32.82
C GLN A 570 -31.11 -6.22 33.44
N PRO A 571 -30.64 -5.95 34.67
CA PRO A 571 -29.63 -6.78 35.31
C PRO A 571 -30.22 -8.13 35.75
N VAL A 572 -29.57 -9.23 35.38
CA VAL A 572 -29.98 -10.61 35.75
C VAL A 572 -28.98 -11.30 36.68
N TRP A 573 -27.79 -10.73 36.86
CA TRP A 573 -26.78 -11.17 37.84
C TRP A 573 -25.76 -10.06 38.10
N ALA A 574 -25.16 -10.03 39.30
CA ALA A 574 -24.05 -9.13 39.62
C ALA A 574 -23.06 -9.77 40.61
N SER A 575 -21.79 -9.39 40.55
CA SER A 575 -20.74 -9.80 41.51
C SER A 575 -20.88 -9.15 42.89
N ALA A 576 -21.71 -8.10 43.00
CA ALA A 576 -21.91 -7.30 44.22
C ALA A 576 -20.63 -6.60 44.70
N THR A 577 -19.82 -6.11 43.75
CA THR A 577 -18.54 -5.43 44.02
C THR A 577 -18.56 -3.92 43.71
N ALA A 578 -19.74 -3.34 43.52
CA ALA A 578 -19.92 -1.90 43.28
C ALA A 578 -19.30 -1.05 44.40
N GLY A 579 -18.79 0.13 44.03
CA GLY A 579 -18.13 1.08 44.96
C GLY A 579 -16.60 0.97 45.00
N ASN A 580 -16.01 0.20 44.09
CA ASN A 580 -14.57 -0.03 43.99
C ASN A 580 -14.02 0.46 42.63
N PRO A 581 -13.97 1.77 42.37
CA PRO A 581 -13.45 2.30 41.12
C PRO A 581 -11.98 1.93 40.92
N GLY A 582 -11.63 1.58 39.68
CA GLY A 582 -10.30 1.07 39.34
C GLY A 582 -10.05 -0.39 39.75
N ALA A 583 -11.10 -1.13 40.14
CA ALA A 583 -11.02 -2.57 40.31
C ALA A 583 -10.64 -3.28 39.00
N MET A 584 -10.06 -4.47 39.14
CA MET A 584 -9.57 -5.29 38.04
C MET A 584 -10.13 -6.71 38.15
N LEU A 585 -10.64 -7.24 37.04
CA LEU A 585 -11.07 -8.63 36.92
C LEU A 585 -9.92 -9.46 36.37
N ALA A 586 -9.43 -10.44 37.11
CA ALA A 586 -8.29 -11.27 36.77
C ALA A 586 -8.73 -12.73 36.54
N VAL A 587 -8.45 -13.26 35.35
CA VAL A 587 -8.47 -14.70 35.06
C VAL A 587 -7.06 -15.22 35.31
N GLN A 588 -6.90 -16.09 36.31
CA GLN A 588 -5.60 -16.37 36.91
C GLN A 588 -5.01 -17.68 36.38
N ALA A 589 -3.68 -17.72 36.29
CA ALA A 589 -2.93 -18.89 35.87
C ALA A 589 -3.03 -20.07 36.86
N ASP A 590 -3.63 -19.86 38.04
CA ASP A 590 -3.91 -20.90 39.04
C ASP A 590 -5.31 -21.53 38.88
N GLY A 591 -6.06 -21.15 37.85
CA GLY A 591 -7.37 -21.71 37.56
C GLY A 591 -8.54 -20.96 38.22
N ASN A 592 -8.29 -19.82 38.88
CA ASN A 592 -9.33 -19.00 39.52
C ASN A 592 -9.71 -17.75 38.70
N VAL A 593 -10.85 -17.15 39.01
CA VAL A 593 -11.24 -15.82 38.51
C VAL A 593 -11.59 -14.94 39.70
N VAL A 594 -10.96 -13.77 39.80
CA VAL A 594 -11.00 -12.89 40.97
C VAL A 594 -11.18 -11.43 40.56
N ILE A 595 -11.93 -10.65 41.33
CA ILE A 595 -11.96 -9.19 41.22
C ILE A 595 -11.12 -8.62 42.36
N TYR A 596 -10.16 -7.77 42.02
CA TYR A 596 -9.30 -7.04 42.96
C TYR A 596 -9.67 -5.55 42.98
N THR A 597 -9.56 -4.90 44.13
CA THR A 597 -9.57 -3.43 44.22
C THR A 597 -8.35 -2.83 43.54
N SER A 598 -8.34 -1.51 43.34
CA SER A 598 -7.17 -0.78 42.79
C SER A 598 -5.92 -0.86 43.68
N THR A 599 -6.06 -1.26 44.95
CA THR A 599 -4.96 -1.51 45.88
C THR A 599 -4.53 -2.97 45.95
N GLY A 600 -5.16 -3.86 45.17
CA GLY A 600 -4.82 -5.29 45.09
C GLY A 600 -5.51 -6.19 46.12
N GLU A 601 -6.58 -5.72 46.78
CA GLU A 601 -7.36 -6.53 47.72
C GLU A 601 -8.44 -7.35 46.97
N PRO A 602 -8.54 -8.68 47.17
CA PRO A 602 -9.57 -9.48 46.51
C PRO A 602 -10.95 -9.25 47.14
N ILE A 603 -11.94 -8.91 46.31
CA ILE A 603 -13.31 -8.58 46.76
C ILE A 603 -14.40 -9.54 46.23
N TRP A 604 -14.06 -10.35 45.22
CA TRP A 604 -14.94 -11.42 44.72
C TRP A 604 -14.11 -12.50 44.03
N HIS A 605 -14.54 -13.76 44.06
CA HIS A 605 -13.86 -14.86 43.37
C HIS A 605 -14.79 -16.04 43.07
N THR A 606 -14.42 -16.85 42.08
CA THR A 606 -15.19 -18.06 41.69
C THR A 606 -14.87 -19.31 42.50
N ASN A 607 -13.78 -19.32 43.28
CA ASN A 607 -13.32 -20.49 44.06
C ASN A 607 -12.95 -21.71 43.19
N THR A 608 -12.35 -21.48 42.02
CA THR A 608 -12.10 -22.53 41.02
C THR A 608 -10.66 -23.01 40.91
N ARG A 609 -9.74 -22.44 41.71
CA ARG A 609 -8.30 -22.75 41.75
C ARG A 609 -7.99 -24.26 41.73
N HIS A 610 -7.04 -24.70 40.89
CA HIS A 610 -6.65 -26.11 40.75
C HIS A 610 -5.21 -26.37 40.22
#